data_AF-A0A1B5E2Y4-F1
#
_entry.id   AF-A0A1B5E2Y4-F1
#
_cell.length_a   1.000
_cell.length_b   1.000
_cell.length_c   1.000
_cell.angle_alpha   90.00
_cell.angle_beta   90.00
_cell.angle_gamma   90.00
#
_symmetry.space_group_name_H-M   'P 1'
#
loop_
_entity.id
_entity.type
_entity.pdbx_description
1 polymer ?
#
loop_
_entity_poly.entity_id
_entity_poly.type
_entity_poly.pdbx_seq_one_letter_code
_entity_poly.pdbx_strand_id
1 'polypeptide(L)'
;MLKIRKVVVISPTSTHNRKLCTVVPISSTAPEIQYDWHPLLRANPLQSDGYKELWVKCDMIYTVSFERLDKLHRKTRAKGREYFVPRLCADDMRGVIGGIKAYLPL
;
A
#
# COMPACT_ATOMS: atom_id res chain seq x y z
N MET A 1 -2.01 18.52 9.41
CA MET A 1 -1.20 18.30 8.18
C MET A 1 -1.63 16.99 7.54
N LEU A 2 -2.12 17.00 6.29
CA LEU A 2 -2.53 15.79 5.55
C LEU A 2 -1.30 15.16 4.88
N LYS A 3 -0.90 13.94 5.26
CA LYS A 3 0.23 13.23 4.62
C LYS A 3 -0.28 12.40 3.43
N ILE A 4 0.27 12.64 2.23
CA ILE A 4 0.06 11.77 1.07
C ILE A 4 0.93 10.52 1.26
N ARG A 5 0.32 9.34 1.23
CA ARG A 5 1.00 8.05 1.47
C ARG A 5 0.73 7.10 0.32
N LYS A 6 1.69 6.20 0.10
CA LYS A 6 1.48 5.01 -0.72
C LYS A 6 0.52 4.09 -0.01
N VAL A 7 -0.26 3.36 -0.78
CA VAL A 7 -1.30 2.48 -0.26
C VAL A 7 -1.29 1.15 -1.00
N VAL A 8 -1.66 0.10 -0.30
CA VAL A 8 -1.99 -1.20 -0.87
C VAL A 8 -3.50 -1.26 -1.02
N VAL A 9 -3.98 -1.56 -2.23
CA VAL A 9 -5.40 -1.84 -2.46
C VAL A 9 -5.67 -3.28 -2.03
N ILE A 10 -6.61 -3.46 -1.10
CA ILE A 10 -6.93 -4.77 -0.51
C ILE A 10 -8.31 -5.28 -0.92
N SER A 11 -9.20 -4.41 -1.41
CA SER A 11 -10.50 -4.85 -1.92
C SER A 11 -10.37 -5.49 -3.31
N PRO A 12 -11.09 -6.59 -3.60
CA PRO A 12 -11.07 -7.21 -4.92
C PRO A 12 -11.52 -6.22 -6.01
N THR A 13 -10.87 -6.23 -7.17
CA THR A 13 -11.21 -5.32 -8.28
C THR A 13 -12.66 -5.43 -8.74
N SER A 14 -13.29 -6.61 -8.59
CA SER A 14 -14.71 -6.82 -8.90
C SER A 14 -15.66 -5.94 -8.07
N THR A 15 -15.22 -5.44 -6.90
CA THR A 15 -16.04 -4.57 -6.04
C THR A 15 -15.88 -3.08 -6.35
N HIS A 16 -15.07 -2.71 -7.34
CA HIS A 16 -14.69 -1.31 -7.61
C HIS A 16 -15.66 -0.57 -8.56
N ASN A 17 -16.81 -1.16 -8.88
CA ASN A 17 -17.79 -0.59 -9.81
C ASN A 17 -18.27 0.84 -9.45
N ARG A 18 -18.22 1.21 -8.17
CA ARG A 18 -18.56 2.55 -7.66
C ARG A 18 -17.37 3.52 -7.61
N LYS A 19 -16.24 3.20 -8.26
CA LYS A 19 -14.99 3.97 -8.18
C LYS A 19 -14.47 4.13 -6.75
N LEU A 20 -14.72 3.14 -5.90
CA LEU A 20 -14.23 3.04 -4.53
C LEU A 20 -13.33 1.80 -4.38
N CYS A 21 -12.34 1.89 -3.52
CA CYS A 21 -11.59 0.72 -3.08
C CYS A 21 -11.18 0.84 -1.61
N THR A 22 -10.97 -0.31 -0.98
CA THR A 22 -10.43 -0.40 0.37
C THR A 22 -8.91 -0.52 0.31
N VAL A 23 -8.23 0.26 1.13
CA VAL A 23 -6.79 0.41 1.14
C VAL A 23 -6.21 0.36 2.56
N VAL A 24 -4.94 -0.01 2.65
CA VAL A 24 -4.09 0.19 3.84
C VAL A 24 -2.83 0.98 3.46
N PRO A 25 -2.42 1.97 4.25
CA PRO A 25 -1.26 2.79 3.94
C PRO A 25 0.07 2.12 4.28
N ILE A 26 1.12 2.55 3.57
CA ILE A 26 2.50 2.16 3.79
C ILE A 26 3.26 3.33 4.44
N SER A 27 4.16 3.00 5.36
CA SER A 27 5.07 3.92 6.05
C SER A 27 6.51 3.50 5.83
N SER A 28 7.41 4.44 5.55
CA SER A 28 8.86 4.21 5.57
C SER A 28 9.49 4.48 6.94
N THR A 29 8.66 4.62 7.97
CA THR A 29 9.07 4.82 9.36
C THR A 29 8.68 3.58 10.14
N ALA A 30 9.66 2.97 10.79
CA ALA A 30 9.46 1.84 11.67
C ALA A 30 8.48 2.20 12.80
N PRO A 31 7.59 1.28 13.22
CA PRO A 31 6.77 1.48 14.40
C PRO A 31 7.66 1.54 15.65
N GLU A 32 7.28 2.34 16.64
CA GLU A 32 7.96 2.37 17.95
C GLU A 32 7.83 1.01 18.66
N ILE A 33 6.63 0.43 18.58
CA ILE A 33 6.35 -0.94 19.03
C ILE A 33 5.77 -1.70 17.83
N GLN A 34 6.47 -2.77 17.44
CA GLN A 34 6.00 -3.64 16.39
C GLN A 34 4.91 -4.57 16.94
N TYR A 35 3.75 -4.53 16.27
CA TYR A 35 2.62 -5.43 16.53
C TYR A 35 2.39 -6.29 15.29
N ASP A 36 1.57 -7.33 15.42
CA ASP A 36 1.27 -8.26 14.32
C ASP A 36 0.57 -7.60 13.12
N TRP A 37 -0.09 -6.45 13.34
CA TRP A 37 -0.69 -5.62 12.29
C TRP A 37 0.27 -4.58 11.68
N HIS A 38 1.57 -4.67 11.96
CA HIS A 38 2.62 -3.87 11.35
C HIS A 38 3.60 -4.73 10.51
N PRO A 39 3.15 -5.47 9.47
CA PRO A 39 4.06 -6.29 8.69
C PRO A 39 5.04 -5.43 7.88
N LEU A 40 6.31 -5.86 7.86
CA LEU A 40 7.36 -5.33 7.01
C LEU A 40 7.30 -5.99 5.63
N LEU A 41 7.29 -5.20 4.57
CA LEU A 41 7.39 -5.69 3.19
C LEU A 41 8.80 -6.24 2.93
N ARG A 42 8.87 -7.45 2.38
CA ARG A 42 10.13 -8.12 2.01
C ARG A 42 10.79 -7.45 0.82
N ALA A 43 9.97 -6.97 -0.12
CA ALA A 43 10.44 -6.30 -1.31
C ALA A 43 9.79 -4.93 -1.44
N ASN A 44 10.60 -3.91 -1.73
CA ASN A 44 10.06 -2.61 -2.07
C ASN A 44 9.44 -2.67 -3.48
N PRO A 45 8.12 -2.47 -3.65
CA PRO A 45 7.47 -2.47 -4.96
C PRO A 45 7.90 -1.28 -5.84
N LEU A 46 8.63 -0.31 -5.28
CA LEU A 46 9.08 0.91 -5.91
C LEU A 46 10.59 1.04 -5.84
N GLN A 47 11.27 0.60 -6.90
CA GLN A 47 12.72 0.74 -7.04
C GLN A 47 13.20 2.20 -6.89
N SER A 48 12.36 3.18 -7.22
CA SER A 48 12.67 4.61 -7.12
C SER A 48 12.89 5.12 -5.70
N ASP A 49 12.41 4.41 -4.68
CA ASP A 49 12.57 4.82 -3.28
C ASP A 49 13.92 4.43 -2.68
N GLY A 50 14.71 3.64 -3.40
CA GLY A 50 15.91 3.00 -2.89
C GLY A 50 15.61 1.89 -1.87
N TYR A 51 16.63 1.50 -1.12
CA TYR A 51 16.52 0.55 -0.01
C TYR A 51 15.91 1.24 1.20
N LYS A 52 14.58 1.20 1.29
CA LYS A 52 13.82 1.63 2.47
C LYS A 52 12.95 0.49 2.95
N GLU A 53 12.97 0.27 4.26
CA GLU A 53 12.00 -0.59 4.92
C GLU A 53 10.61 0.03 4.78
N LEU A 54 9.64 -0.79 4.39
CA LEU A 54 8.27 -0.37 4.16
C LEU A 54 7.33 -1.16 5.05
N TRP A 55 6.70 -0.46 5.98
CA TRP A 55 5.81 -0.99 7.00
C TRP A 55 4.36 -0.75 6.58
N VAL A 56 3.57 -1.80 6.49
CA VAL A 56 2.13 -1.66 6.24
C VAL A 56 1.43 -1.39 7.55
N LYS A 57 0.52 -0.41 7.56
CA LYS A 57 -0.27 -0.02 8.73
C LYS A 57 -1.64 -0.68 8.62
N CYS A 58 -1.75 -1.95 8.99
CA CYS A 58 -2.98 -2.72 8.84
C CYS A 58 -4.09 -2.29 9.82
N ASP A 59 -3.74 -1.49 10.83
CA ASP A 59 -4.66 -0.76 11.72
C ASP A 59 -5.37 0.42 11.03
N MET A 60 -4.87 0.87 9.88
CA MET A 60 -5.36 2.03 9.14
C MET A 60 -6.14 1.61 7.88
N ILE A 61 -7.30 0.98 8.04
CA ILE A 61 -8.14 0.50 6.93
C ILE A 61 -9.11 1.60 6.47
N TYR A 62 -9.06 1.97 5.19
CA TYR A 62 -9.95 3.00 4.63
C TYR A 62 -10.59 2.56 3.33
N THR A 63 -11.86 2.94 3.12
CA THR A 63 -12.48 2.95 1.79
C THR A 63 -12.39 4.36 1.23
N VAL A 64 -11.79 4.51 0.05
CA VAL A 64 -11.55 5.81 -0.58
C VAL A 64 -12.05 5.83 -2.03
N SER A 65 -12.45 7.02 -2.49
CA SER A 65 -12.71 7.28 -3.91
C SER A 65 -11.42 7.21 -4.72
N PHE A 66 -11.52 6.72 -5.96
CA PHE A 66 -10.43 6.73 -6.93
C PHE A 66 -9.89 8.14 -7.18
N GLU A 67 -10.71 9.18 -7.01
CA GLU A 67 -10.29 10.58 -7.14
C GLU A 67 -9.30 11.01 -6.04
N ARG A 68 -9.22 10.26 -4.93
CA ARG A 68 -8.24 10.47 -3.86
C ARG A 68 -6.94 9.69 -4.09
N LEU A 69 -6.88 8.87 -5.14
CA LEU A 69 -5.73 8.06 -5.48
C LEU A 69 -5.04 8.61 -6.72
N ASP A 70 -3.72 8.55 -6.70
CA ASP A 70 -2.89 8.80 -7.88
C ASP A 70 -2.09 7.54 -8.20
N LYS A 71 -1.79 7.34 -9.49
CA LYS A 71 -0.95 6.23 -9.92
C LYS A 71 0.51 6.58 -9.66
N LEU A 72 1.26 5.55 -9.30
CA LEU A 72 2.71 5.66 -9.21
C LEU A 72 3.27 5.96 -10.61
N HIS A 73 4.30 6.79 -10.67
CA HIS A 73 4.92 7.16 -11.94
C HIS A 73 6.43 7.24 -11.80
N ARG A 74 7.11 6.95 -12.92
CA ARG A 74 8.55 7.19 -13.08
C ARG A 74 8.78 8.16 -14.23
N LYS A 75 9.80 9.01 -14.10
CA LYS A 75 10.21 9.90 -15.18
C LYS A 75 10.96 9.10 -16.24
N THR A 76 10.59 9.28 -17.50
CA THR A 76 11.28 8.65 -18.63
C THR A 76 11.90 9.74 -19.50
N ARG A 77 13.12 9.50 -20.03
CA ARG A 77 13.80 10.45 -20.91
C ARG A 77 13.02 10.74 -22.20
N ALA A 78 12.23 9.78 -22.68
CA ALA A 78 11.54 9.86 -23.98
C ALA A 78 10.08 10.36 -23.92
N LYS A 79 9.32 10.05 -22.86
CA LYS A 79 7.86 10.28 -22.80
C LYS A 79 7.41 11.11 -21.58
N GLY A 80 8.34 11.68 -20.82
CA GLY A 80 8.04 12.49 -19.65
C GLY A 80 7.68 11.65 -18.42
N ARG A 81 6.49 11.03 -18.39
CA ARG A 81 6.01 10.19 -17.28
C ARG A 81 5.42 8.87 -17.76
N GLU A 82 5.83 7.80 -17.11
CA GLU A 82 5.22 6.48 -17.26
C GLU A 82 4.52 6.10 -15.95
N TYR A 83 3.21 5.92 -16.02
CA TYR A 83 2.39 5.52 -14.88
C TYR A 83 2.30 4.00 -14.79
N PHE A 84 2.37 3.47 -13.59
CA PHE A 84 2.32 2.03 -13.34
C PHE A 84 1.64 1.71 -12.01
N VAL A 85 1.22 0.46 -11.85
CA VAL A 85 0.56 -0.05 -10.65
C VAL A 85 1.28 -1.34 -10.25
N PRO A 86 2.29 -1.25 -9.36
CA PRO A 86 3.05 -2.42 -8.95
C PRO A 86 2.16 -3.36 -8.12
N ARG A 87 2.38 -4.66 -8.26
CA ARG A 87 1.74 -5.69 -7.43
C ARG A 87 2.72 -6.17 -6.39
N LEU A 88 2.25 -6.34 -5.16
CA LEU A 88 3.02 -7.05 -4.13
C LEU A 88 3.20 -8.52 -4.54
N CYS A 89 4.30 -9.12 -4.11
CA CYS A 89 4.48 -10.56 -4.24
C CYS A 89 3.48 -11.30 -3.33
N ALA A 90 3.31 -12.59 -3.57
CA ALA A 90 2.33 -13.38 -2.82
C ALA A 90 2.63 -13.43 -1.31
N ASP A 91 3.89 -13.46 -0.92
CA ASP A 91 4.30 -13.43 0.50
C ASP A 91 3.93 -12.12 1.19
N ASP A 92 4.27 -10.99 0.57
CA ASP A 92 3.95 -9.67 1.11
C ASP A 92 2.44 -9.47 1.19
N MET A 93 1.69 -9.89 0.16
CA MET A 93 0.24 -9.82 0.18
C MET A 93 -0.36 -10.71 1.29
N ARG A 94 0.19 -11.91 1.53
CA ARG A 94 -0.20 -12.75 2.68
C ARG A 94 0.08 -12.05 4.01
N GLY A 95 1.24 -11.40 4.14
CA GLY A 95 1.59 -10.61 5.32
C GLY A 95 0.60 -9.47 5.58
N VAL A 96 0.21 -8.73 4.54
CA VAL A 96 -0.82 -7.67 4.63
C VAL A 96 -2.14 -8.24 5.14
N ILE A 97 -2.64 -9.32 4.53
CA ILE A 97 -3.90 -9.95 4.95
C ILE A 97 -3.80 -10.50 6.37
N GLY A 98 -2.67 -11.12 6.74
CA GLY A 98 -2.40 -11.59 8.10
C GLY A 98 -2.45 -10.45 9.12
N GLY A 99 -1.78 -9.33 8.83
CA GLY A 99 -1.80 -8.15 9.70
C GLY A 99 -3.18 -7.51 9.82
N ILE A 100 -3.99 -7.50 8.75
CA ILE A 100 -5.38 -7.03 8.80
C ILE A 100 -6.22 -7.92 9.72
N LYS A 101 -6.07 -9.25 9.61
CA LYS A 101 -6.76 -10.19 10.48
C LYS A 101 -6.30 -10.08 11.94
N ALA A 102 -5.02 -9.78 12.19
CA ALA A 102 -4.51 -9.58 13.54
C ALA A 102 -5.05 -8.29 14.20
N TYR A 103 -5.37 -7.28 13.38
CA TYR A 103 -5.97 -6.04 13.88
C TYR A 103 -7.48 -6.14 14.09
N LEU A 104 -8.20 -6.75 13.15
CA LEU A 104 -9.64 -6.88 13.23
C LEU A 104 -10.02 -8.03 14.18
N PRO A 105 -11.08 -7.90 14.99
CA PRO A 105 -11.53 -8.98 15.88
C PRO A 105 -12.34 -10.04 15.09
N LEU A 106 -11.71 -10.66 14.09
CA LEU A 106 -12.31 -11.59 13.13
C LEU A 106 -11.79 -13.03 13.28
#